data_AF-A0A522X1N5-F1
#
_entry.id   AF-A0A522X1N5-F1
#
_cell.length_a   1.000
_cell.length_b   1.000
_cell.length_c   1.000
_cell.angle_alpha   90.00
_cell.angle_beta   90.00
_cell.angle_gamma   90.00
#
_symmetry.space_group_name_H-M   'P 1'
#
loop_
_entity.id
_entity.type
_entity.pdbx_description
1 polymer ?
#
loop_
_entity_poly.entity_id
_entity_poly.type
_entity_poly.pdbx_seq_one_letter_code
_entity_poly.pdbx_strand_id
1 'polypeptide(L)'
;GKFDPGHSSADIVTVAVTDYYGVRTMDARGALFVLGSDVLGPMGHELVPLASRQEAEEFMTDHKGKRILTFDQVGAEVLKGLDKGSPQ
;
A
#
# COMPACT_ATOMS: atom_id res chain seq x y z
N GLY A 1 15.42 7.38 -18.91
CA GLY A 1 14.30 6.44 -18.70
C GLY A 1 13.07 7.07 -19.31
N LYS A 2 12.42 6.39 -20.26
CA LYS A 2 11.26 6.93 -20.96
C LYS A 2 9.99 6.40 -20.28
N PHE A 3 9.23 7.32 -19.69
CA PHE A 3 7.81 7.09 -19.44
C PHE A 3 7.07 7.27 -20.78
N ASP A 4 6.15 6.36 -21.08
CA ASP A 4 5.29 6.41 -22.26
C ASP A 4 4.37 7.64 -22.17
N PRO A 5 4.35 8.55 -23.16
CA PRO A 5 3.70 9.87 -23.05
C PRO A 5 2.17 9.84 -23.19
N GLY A 6 1.53 8.67 -23.04
CA GLY A 6 0.12 8.46 -23.37
C GLY A 6 -0.83 8.19 -22.21
N HIS A 7 -0.35 8.16 -20.96
CA HIS A 7 -1.20 7.82 -19.82
C HIS A 7 -1.31 8.99 -18.84
N SER A 8 -2.48 9.60 -18.81
CA SER A 8 -2.89 10.60 -17.83
C SER A 8 -3.22 9.90 -16.51
N SER A 9 -3.17 10.62 -15.38
CA SER A 9 -3.62 10.11 -14.08
C SER A 9 -5.10 9.64 -14.08
N ALA A 10 -5.86 10.01 -15.10
CA ALA A 10 -7.21 9.55 -15.39
C ALA A 10 -7.29 8.16 -16.05
N ASP A 11 -6.21 7.65 -16.64
CA ASP A 11 -6.15 6.32 -17.28
C ASP A 11 -5.90 5.18 -16.27
N ILE A 12 -5.67 5.53 -15.01
CA ILE A 12 -5.67 4.58 -13.90
C ILE A 12 -7.13 4.32 -13.49
N VAL A 13 -7.83 3.58 -14.37
CA VAL A 13 -9.27 3.29 -14.24
C VAL A 13 -9.55 2.40 -13.02
N THR A 14 -8.57 1.61 -12.57
CA THR A 14 -8.64 0.86 -11.30
C THR A 14 -7.22 0.52 -10.85
N VAL A 15 -6.76 1.04 -9.71
CA VAL A 15 -5.62 0.42 -9.01
C VAL A 15 -6.22 -0.72 -8.22
N ALA A 16 -6.08 -1.93 -8.74
CA ALA A 16 -6.50 -3.15 -8.08
C ALA A 16 -5.43 -3.55 -7.06
N VAL A 17 -5.79 -3.57 -5.78
CA VAL A 17 -4.94 -4.15 -4.73
C VAL A 17 -5.60 -5.42 -4.22
N THR A 18 -4.79 -6.46 -4.00
CA THR A 18 -5.25 -7.70 -3.39
C THR A 18 -5.09 -7.57 -1.89
N ASP A 19 -6.23 -7.59 -1.19
CA ASP A 19 -6.25 -7.60 0.28
C ASP A 19 -5.44 -8.78 0.85
N TYR A 20 -4.62 -8.50 1.85
CA TYR A 20 -3.67 -9.46 2.42
C TYR A 20 -4.35 -10.66 3.11
N TYR A 21 -5.51 -10.44 3.72
CA TYR A 21 -6.27 -11.51 4.39
C TYR A 21 -7.33 -12.14 3.49
N GLY A 22 -7.99 -11.35 2.65
CA GLY A 22 -9.19 -11.75 1.93
C GLY A 22 -8.94 -12.29 0.52
N VAL A 23 -7.77 -12.04 -0.08
CA VAL A 23 -7.52 -12.31 -1.51
C VAL A 23 -8.63 -11.67 -2.38
N ARG A 24 -9.09 -10.46 -2.00
CA ARG A 24 -10.14 -9.74 -2.72
C ARG A 24 -9.53 -8.54 -3.42
N THR A 25 -9.89 -8.39 -4.69
CA THR A 25 -9.55 -7.21 -5.47
C THR A 25 -10.46 -6.05 -5.05
N MET A 26 -9.87 -4.94 -4.62
CA MET A 26 -10.62 -3.72 -4.27
C MET A 26 -10.00 -2.48 -4.93
N ASP A 27 -10.82 -1.44 -5.08
CA ASP A 27 -10.35 -0.13 -5.52
C ASP A 27 -9.42 0.44 -4.45
N ALA A 28 -8.15 0.65 -4.81
CA ALA A 28 -7.15 1.20 -3.92
C ALA A 28 -7.55 2.55 -3.31
N ARG A 29 -8.40 3.35 -3.98
CA ARG A 29 -8.90 4.63 -3.46
C ARG A 29 -9.79 4.47 -2.23
N GLY A 30 -10.45 3.33 -2.09
CA GLY A 30 -11.22 2.98 -0.90
C GLY A 30 -10.41 2.25 0.18
N ALA A 31 -9.17 1.85 -0.13
CA ALA A 31 -8.34 1.07 0.78
C ALA A 31 -7.52 1.95 1.73
N LEU A 32 -7.12 1.32 2.84
CA LEU A 32 -6.13 1.84 3.76
C LEU A 32 -4.84 1.03 3.61
N PHE A 33 -3.70 1.67 3.79
CA PHE A 33 -2.39 1.07 3.58
C PHE A 33 -1.60 1.11 4.89
N VAL A 34 -1.22 -0.06 5.40
CA VAL A 34 -0.30 -0.14 6.54
C VAL A 34 1.13 -0.17 6.04
N LEU A 35 1.95 0.72 6.59
CA LEU A 35 3.39 0.83 6.33
C LEU A 35 4.19 0.33 7.53
N GLY A 36 5.29 -0.37 7.27
CA GLY A 36 6.30 -0.71 8.27
C GLY A 36 5.91 -1.88 9.18
N SER A 37 5.07 -2.80 8.70
CA SER A 37 4.82 -4.07 9.39
C SER A 37 6.01 -5.01 9.31
N ASP A 38 5.99 -6.04 10.16
CA ASP A 38 6.92 -7.17 10.10
C ASP A 38 6.52 -8.26 9.08
N VAL A 39 5.38 -8.09 8.41
CA VAL A 39 5.01 -8.83 7.20
C VAL A 39 5.90 -8.38 6.03
N LEU A 40 6.59 -9.35 5.43
CA LEU A 40 7.40 -9.16 4.24
C LEU A 40 6.69 -9.76 3.02
N GLY A 41 6.56 -8.97 1.96
CA GLY A 41 6.18 -9.46 0.65
C GLY A 41 7.37 -9.96 -0.15
N PRO A 42 7.15 -10.45 -1.38
CA PRO A 42 8.23 -10.92 -2.27
C PRO A 42 9.27 -9.85 -2.58
N MET A 43 8.94 -8.56 -2.43
CA MET A 43 9.87 -7.42 -2.60
C MET A 43 10.41 -6.86 -1.27
N GLY A 44 10.11 -7.49 -0.13
CA GLY A 44 10.53 -7.02 1.20
C GLY A 44 9.44 -6.23 1.93
N HIS A 45 9.78 -5.07 2.49
CA HIS A 45 8.79 -4.22 3.15
C HIS A 45 7.84 -3.60 2.12
N GLU A 46 6.55 -3.88 2.25
CA GLU A 46 5.52 -3.45 1.32
C GLU A 46 4.41 -2.66 2.06
N LEU A 47 3.59 -1.94 1.28
CA LEU A 47 2.36 -1.35 1.78
C LEU A 47 1.28 -2.43 1.77
N VAL A 48 0.70 -2.72 2.92
CA VAL A 48 -0.35 -3.74 3.03
C VAL A 48 -1.72 -3.06 2.88
N PRO A 49 -2.50 -3.38 1.84
CA PRO A 49 -3.83 -2.83 1.62
C PRO A 49 -4.88 -3.55 2.48
N LEU A 50 -5.74 -2.79 3.15
CA LEU A 50 -6.84 -3.27 3.99
C LEU A 50 -8.15 -2.56 3.61
N ALA A 51 -9.26 -3.28 3.67
CA ALA A 51 -10.56 -2.80 3.18
C ALA A 51 -11.26 -1.85 4.16
N SER A 52 -10.92 -1.89 5.44
CA SER A 52 -11.53 -1.06 6.47
C SER A 52 -10.54 -0.57 7.51
N ARG A 53 -10.94 0.47 8.24
CA ARG A 53 -10.14 1.01 9.36
C ARG A 53 -9.97 0.00 10.48
N GLN A 54 -11.00 -0.80 10.75
CA GLN A 54 -10.92 -1.85 11.75
C GLN A 54 -9.86 -2.88 11.39
N GLU A 55 -9.88 -3.40 10.16
CA GLU A 55 -8.87 -4.36 9.69
C GLU A 55 -7.46 -3.76 9.69
N ALA A 56 -7.32 -2.47 9.36
CA ALA A 56 -6.04 -1.77 9.41
C ALA A 56 -5.48 -1.65 10.84
N GLU A 57 -6.34 -1.36 11.82
CA GLU A 57 -5.97 -1.26 13.24
C GLU A 57 -5.65 -2.63 13.85
N GLU A 58 -6.41 -3.67 13.47
CA GLU A 58 -6.12 -5.06 13.82
C GLU A 58 -4.78 -5.50 13.24
N PHE A 59 -4.55 -5.28 11.95
CA PHE A 59 -3.28 -5.59 11.28
C PHE A 59 -2.09 -4.84 11.93
N MET A 60 -2.26 -3.57 12.30
CA MET A 60 -1.21 -2.83 13.03
C MET A 60 -0.83 -3.52 14.34
N THR A 61 -1.82 -4.05 15.06
CA THR A 61 -1.62 -4.74 16.34
C THR A 61 -0.90 -6.07 16.14
N ASP A 62 -1.37 -6.86 15.17
CA ASP A 62 -0.87 -8.21 14.93
C ASP A 62 0.52 -8.22 14.27
N HIS A 63 0.79 -7.24 13.41
CA HIS A 63 1.98 -7.19 12.54
C HIS A 63 2.87 -5.97 12.78
N LYS A 64 2.70 -5.31 13.93
CA LYS A 64 3.54 -4.19 14.39
C LYS A 64 3.65 -3.06 13.37
N GLY A 65 2.57 -2.83 12.62
CA GLY A 65 2.49 -1.74 11.65
C GLY A 65 2.81 -0.39 12.31
N LYS A 66 3.40 0.53 11.55
CA LYS A 66 3.81 1.84 12.07
C LYS A 66 2.82 2.94 11.76
N ARG A 67 2.23 2.91 10.56
CA ARG A 67 1.35 3.98 10.06
C ARG A 67 0.27 3.40 9.17
N ILE A 68 -0.93 3.95 9.29
CA ILE A 68 -2.02 3.78 8.33
C ILE A 68 -2.04 5.00 7.42
N LEU A 69 -2.11 4.77 6.12
CA LEU A 69 -2.17 5.78 5.07
C LEU A 69 -3.44 5.58 4.24
N THR A 70 -4.06 6.67 3.79
CA THR A 70 -5.06 6.62 2.71
C THR A 70 -4.36 6.61 1.35
N PHE A 71 -5.10 6.30 0.28
CA PHE A 71 -4.58 6.31 -1.08
C PHE A 71 -3.88 7.62 -1.46
N ASP A 72 -4.48 8.78 -1.16
CA ASP A 72 -3.90 10.09 -1.44
C ASP A 72 -2.59 10.36 -0.68
N GLN A 73 -2.35 9.66 0.43
CA GLN A 73 -1.13 9.77 1.21
C GLN A 73 -0.01 8.85 0.69
N VAL A 74 -0.33 7.90 -0.19
CA VAL A 74 0.65 7.04 -0.85
C VAL A 74 1.30 7.81 -2.00
N GLY A 75 2.30 8.62 -1.66
CA GLY A 75 3.09 9.40 -2.63
C GLY A 75 4.41 8.73 -3.02
N ALA A 76 5.08 9.28 -4.04
CA ALA A 76 6.37 8.79 -4.51
C ALA A 76 7.47 8.76 -3.42
N GLU A 77 7.38 9.60 -2.39
CA GLU A 77 8.31 9.59 -1.26
C GLU A 77 8.12 8.37 -0.35
N VAL A 78 6.86 7.97 -0.11
CA VAL A 78 6.53 6.76 0.65
C VAL A 78 7.07 5.54 -0.09
N LEU A 79 6.84 5.47 -1.42
CA LEU A 79 7.30 4.36 -2.25
C LEU A 79 8.84 4.25 -2.30
N LYS A 80 9.55 5.38 -2.44
CA LYS A 80 11.03 5.40 -2.38
C LYS A 80 11.59 4.95 -1.04
N GLY A 81 10.82 5.07 0.05
CA GLY A 81 11.19 4.59 1.37
C GLY A 81 11.16 3.07 1.49
N LEU A 82 10.27 2.39 0.74
CA LEU A 82 10.14 0.94 0.71
C LEU A 82 11.37 0.29 0.05
N ASP A 83 11.77 0.81 -1.12
CA ASP A 83 12.91 0.31 -1.90
C ASP A 83 14.25 0.37 -1.14
N LYS A 84 14.38 1.30 -0.20
CA LYS A 84 15.64 1.52 0.50
C LYS A 84 15.90 0.57 1.67
N GLY A 85 14.97 -0.35 1.99
CA GLY A 85 15.12 -1.34 3.06
C GLY A 85 15.56 -0.75 4.41
N SER A 86 15.33 0.55 4.60
CA SER A 86 15.91 1.31 5.69
C SER A 86 14.95 1.24 6.88
N PRO A 87 15.41 0.87 8.08
CA PRO A 87 14.57 0.88 9.26
C PRO A 87 14.16 2.32 9.55
N GLN A 88 12.85 2.59 9.46
CA GLN A 88 12.22 3.77 10.05
C GLN A 88 11.81 3.46 11.49
#